data_AF-A0A1M7F8D7-F1
#
_entry.id   AF-A0A1M7F8D7-F1
#
_cell.length_a   1.000
_cell.length_b   1.000
_cell.length_c   1.000
_cell.angle_alpha   90.00
_cell.angle_beta   90.00
_cell.angle_gamma   90.00
#
_symmetry.space_group_name_H-M   'P 1'
#
loop_
_entity.id
_entity.type
_entity.pdbx_description
1 polymer ?
#
loop_
_entity_poly.entity_id
_entity_poly.type
_entity_poly.pdbx_seq_one_letter_code
_entity_poly.pdbx_strand_id
1 'polypeptide(L)'
;MRTTGDRIRQAVSFEVLGLLISVPLAAFVFGYSLEKTGVLGLIGVTLATTWNYIFNLGFDHTLKRLTGSTRKSLKVRFLHAFSFELGLLVAFLPIIAWWMDISLLDALLLDVSFAMFYLVYAFVFTWLCWHHLLVYTYRSTEPRLL
;
A
#
# COMPACT_ATOMS: atom_id res chain seq x y z
N MET A 1 -9.56 -16.20 -16.79
CA MET A 1 -8.92 -14.91 -16.40
C MET A 1 -9.70 -14.36 -15.20
N ARG A 2 -9.04 -13.85 -14.14
CA ARG A 2 -9.73 -13.24 -12.99
C ARG A 2 -10.69 -12.15 -13.48
N THR A 3 -11.96 -12.24 -13.11
CA THR A 3 -12.97 -11.25 -13.47
C THR A 3 -12.68 -9.91 -12.79
N THR A 4 -13.15 -8.80 -13.37
CA THR A 4 -12.97 -7.47 -12.76
C THR A 4 -13.61 -7.40 -11.35
N GLY A 5 -14.72 -8.11 -11.14
CA GLY A 5 -15.38 -8.20 -9.84
C GLY A 5 -14.55 -8.89 -8.76
N ASP A 6 -13.82 -9.95 -9.09
CA ASP A 6 -12.92 -10.62 -8.14
C ASP A 6 -11.76 -9.73 -7.74
N ARG A 7 -11.24 -8.92 -8.67
CA ARG A 7 -10.15 -7.98 -8.39
C ARG A 7 -10.59 -6.87 -7.44
N ILE A 8 -11.79 -6.31 -7.66
CA ILE A 8 -12.35 -5.26 -6.80
C ILE A 8 -12.63 -5.82 -5.40
N ARG A 9 -13.30 -6.97 -5.30
CA ARG A 9 -13.55 -7.63 -4.00
C ARG A 9 -12.25 -7.87 -3.24
N GLN A 10 -11.23 -8.39 -3.91
CA GLN A 10 -9.94 -8.62 -3.29
C GLN A 10 -9.27 -7.33 -2.79
N ALA A 11 -9.28 -6.27 -3.59
CA ALA A 11 -8.71 -4.97 -3.20
C ALA A 11 -9.47 -4.34 -2.04
N VAL A 12 -10.80 -4.38 -2.06
CA VAL A 12 -11.64 -3.86 -0.97
C VAL A 12 -11.45 -4.67 0.31
N SER A 13 -11.45 -6.01 0.23
CA SER A 13 -11.20 -6.85 1.39
C SER A 13 -9.81 -6.65 1.98
N PHE A 14 -8.80 -6.46 1.12
CA PHE A 14 -7.44 -6.14 1.56
C PHE A 14 -7.42 -4.86 2.39
N GLU A 15 -8.02 -3.77 1.90
CA GLU A 15 -7.95 -2.52 2.65
C GLU A 15 -8.82 -2.49 3.89
N VAL A 16 -10.04 -3.02 3.82
CA VAL A 16 -10.94 -3.03 4.98
C VAL A 16 -10.33 -3.86 6.12
N LEU A 17 -9.83 -5.05 5.82
CA LEU A 17 -9.21 -5.90 6.86
C LEU A 17 -7.87 -5.32 7.33
N GLY A 18 -7.07 -4.75 6.42
CA GLY A 18 -5.82 -4.07 6.76
C GLY A 18 -6.06 -2.93 7.76
N LEU A 19 -7.03 -2.05 7.50
CA LEU A 19 -7.39 -0.95 8.40
C LEU A 19 -7.97 -1.45 9.73
N LEU A 20 -8.85 -2.46 9.71
CA LEU A 20 -9.45 -3.04 10.92
C LEU A 20 -8.43 -3.65 11.88
N ILE A 21 -7.28 -4.11 11.37
CA ILE A 21 -6.21 -4.69 12.20
C ILE A 21 -5.17 -3.63 12.56
N SER A 22 -4.71 -2.86 11.57
CA SER A 22 -3.61 -1.91 11.76
C SER A 22 -3.98 -0.75 12.68
N VAL A 23 -5.21 -0.23 12.59
CA VAL A 23 -5.64 0.94 13.39
C VAL A 23 -5.71 0.61 14.89
N PRO A 24 -6.39 -0.47 15.33
CA PRO A 24 -6.37 -0.85 16.74
C PRO A 24 -4.99 -1.27 17.23
N LEU A 25 -4.21 -1.96 16.40
CA LEU A 25 -2.86 -2.37 16.74
C LEU A 25 -1.95 -1.16 16.99
N ALA A 26 -1.96 -0.19 16.09
CA ALA A 26 -1.18 1.04 16.24
C ALA A 26 -1.66 1.87 17.44
N ALA A 27 -2.98 1.98 17.65
CA ALA A 27 -3.53 2.64 18.83
C ALA A 27 -3.06 1.97 20.14
N PHE A 28 -3.04 0.64 20.19
CA PHE A 28 -2.59 -0.12 21.35
C PHE A 28 -1.08 -0.04 21.59
N VAL A 29 -0.27 -0.21 20.55
CA VAL A 29 1.21 -0.24 20.65
C VAL A 29 1.77 1.13 20.99
N PHE A 30 1.24 2.19 20.36
CA PHE A 30 1.75 3.55 20.54
C PHE A 30 0.96 4.39 21.56
N GLY A 31 -0.10 3.82 22.15
CA GLY A 31 -0.94 4.51 23.14
C GLY A 31 -1.77 5.66 22.55
N TYR A 32 -2.00 5.66 21.24
CA TYR A 32 -2.79 6.69 20.56
C TYR A 32 -4.29 6.40 20.61
N SER A 33 -5.11 7.45 20.54
CA SER A 33 -6.56 7.28 20.42
C SER A 33 -6.93 6.60 19.10
N LEU A 34 -7.83 5.60 19.15
CA LEU A 34 -8.37 4.90 17.98
C LEU A 34 -8.91 5.85 16.91
N GLU A 35 -9.57 6.93 17.31
CA GLU A 35 -10.13 7.94 16.40
C GLU A 35 -9.03 8.63 15.58
N LYS A 36 -8.01 9.21 16.25
CA LYS A 36 -6.90 9.88 15.56
C LYS A 36 -6.14 8.95 14.61
N THR A 37 -5.87 7.72 15.05
CA THR A 37 -5.16 6.71 14.24
C THR A 37 -6.00 6.25 13.04
N GLY A 38 -7.32 6.11 13.20
CA GLY A 38 -8.23 5.76 12.11
C GLY A 38 -8.33 6.86 11.06
N VAL A 39 -8.45 8.12 11.49
CA VAL A 39 -8.44 9.27 10.59
C VAL A 39 -7.08 9.40 9.88
N LEU A 40 -5.97 9.16 10.61
CA LEU A 40 -4.63 9.14 10.02
C LEU A 40 -4.52 8.07 8.92
N GLY A 41 -5.07 6.88 9.14
CA GLY A 41 -5.09 5.82 8.12
C GLY A 41 -5.86 6.23 6.86
N LEU A 42 -7.02 6.88 7.00
CA LEU A 42 -7.81 7.40 5.88
C LEU A 42 -7.08 8.51 5.11
N ILE A 43 -6.52 9.48 5.84
CA ILE A 43 -5.65 10.53 5.27
C ILE A 43 -4.48 9.85 4.53
N GLY A 44 -3.92 8.82 5.16
CA GLY A 44 -2.80 8.04 4.65
C GLY A 44 -3.09 7.44 3.27
N VAL A 45 -4.12 6.61 3.19
CA VAL A 45 -4.54 5.96 1.92
C VAL A 45 -4.86 6.99 0.83
N THR A 46 -5.55 8.07 1.19
CA THR A 46 -5.95 9.12 0.23
C THR A 46 -4.74 9.83 -0.36
N LEU A 47 -3.84 10.28 0.50
CA LEU A 47 -2.64 10.99 0.09
C LEU A 47 -1.64 10.06 -0.61
N ALA A 48 -1.46 8.82 -0.16
CA ALA A 48 -0.60 7.84 -0.84
C ALA A 48 -1.08 7.57 -2.27
N THR A 49 -2.39 7.39 -2.45
CA THR A 49 -3.01 7.22 -3.78
C THR A 49 -2.83 8.46 -4.64
N THR A 50 -3.05 9.64 -4.05
CA THR A 50 -2.89 10.93 -4.75
C THR A 50 -1.44 11.17 -5.16
N TRP A 51 -0.48 10.93 -4.26
CA TRP A 51 0.95 11.06 -4.51
C TRP A 51 1.42 10.09 -5.59
N ASN A 52 0.97 8.83 -5.54
CA ASN A 52 1.24 7.84 -6.57
C ASN A 52 0.81 8.35 -7.96
N TYR A 53 -0.39 8.92 -8.06
CA TYR A 53 -0.86 9.51 -9.32
C TYR A 53 -0.02 10.70 -9.78
N ILE A 54 0.21 11.69 -8.90
CA ILE A 54 0.98 12.91 -9.23
C ILE A 54 2.41 12.56 -9.64
N PHE A 55 3.08 11.69 -8.88
CA PHE A 55 4.45 11.30 -9.15
C PHE A 55 4.57 10.54 -10.47
N ASN A 56 3.68 9.57 -10.73
CA ASN A 56 3.67 8.85 -12.00
C ASN A 56 3.48 9.80 -13.19
N LEU A 57 2.56 10.77 -13.09
CA LEU A 57 2.35 11.76 -14.14
C LEU A 57 3.58 12.64 -14.39
N GLY A 58 4.18 13.17 -13.32
CA GLY A 58 5.35 14.03 -13.41
C GLY A 58 6.56 13.29 -13.96
N PHE A 59 6.78 12.05 -13.50
CA PHE A 59 7.88 11.23 -13.98
C PHE A 59 7.69 10.79 -15.43
N ASP A 60 6.48 10.39 -15.83
CA ASP A 60 6.20 10.00 -17.21
C ASP A 60 6.40 11.17 -18.19
N HIS A 61 6.01 12.40 -17.80
CA HIS A 61 6.31 13.60 -18.58
C HIS A 61 7.81 13.89 -18.67
N THR A 62 8.52 13.72 -17.56
CA THR A 62 9.97 13.95 -17.48
C THR A 62 10.72 12.93 -18.32
N LEU A 63 10.32 11.66 -18.27
CA LEU A 63 10.91 10.57 -19.06
C LEU A 63 10.62 10.73 -20.55
N LYS A 64 9.40 11.13 -20.94
CA LYS A 64 9.07 11.47 -22.33
C LYS A 64 9.91 12.62 -22.86
N ARG A 65 10.16 13.66 -22.05
CA ARG A 65 11.00 14.80 -22.43
C ARG A 65 12.49 14.46 -22.49
N LEU A 66 12.99 13.63 -21.58
CA LEU A 66 14.43 13.37 -21.46
C LEU A 66 14.93 12.27 -22.39
N THR A 67 14.11 11.26 -22.71
CA THR A 67 14.61 10.03 -23.36
C THR A 67 13.94 9.71 -24.69
N GLY A 68 12.84 10.38 -25.05
CA GLY A 68 12.10 10.14 -26.30
C GLY A 68 11.56 8.72 -26.48
N SER A 69 11.69 7.87 -25.46
CA SER A 69 11.41 6.43 -25.46
C SER A 69 10.99 5.99 -24.06
N THR A 70 10.02 5.07 -23.98
CA THR A 70 9.49 4.50 -22.72
C THR A 70 10.27 3.30 -22.21
N ARG A 71 11.42 2.95 -22.81
CA ARG A 71 12.27 1.84 -22.35
C ARG A 71 12.96 2.21 -21.02
N LYS A 72 12.31 1.84 -19.91
CA LYS A 72 12.85 1.95 -18.54
C LYS A 72 14.05 1.00 -18.37
N SER A 73 15.26 1.52 -18.56
CA SER A 73 16.50 0.88 -18.08
C SER A 73 16.40 0.61 -16.57
N LEU A 74 17.05 -0.45 -16.07
CA LEU A 74 17.09 -0.76 -14.63
C LEU A 74 17.49 0.46 -13.78
N LYS A 75 18.45 1.27 -14.25
CA LYS A 75 18.89 2.50 -13.57
C LYS A 75 17.76 3.52 -13.38
N VAL A 76 16.90 3.69 -14.39
CA VAL A 76 15.75 4.60 -14.34
C VAL A 76 14.70 4.09 -13.37
N ARG A 77 14.54 2.76 -13.24
CA ARG A 77 13.60 2.16 -12.26
C ARG A 77 14.05 2.37 -10.82
N PHE A 78 15.35 2.21 -10.54
CA PHE A 78 15.89 2.52 -9.21
C PHE A 78 15.74 3.98 -8.86
N LEU A 79 16.09 4.90 -9.78
CA LEU A 79 15.92 6.32 -9.56
C LEU A 79 14.45 6.68 -9.32
N HIS A 80 13.53 6.12 -10.12
CA HIS A 80 12.09 6.30 -9.92
C HIS A 80 11.62 5.88 -8.53
N ALA A 81 11.93 4.64 -8.14
CA ALA A 81 11.49 4.09 -6.86
C ALA A 81 12.07 4.89 -5.68
N PHE A 82 13.34 5.25 -5.75
CA PHE A 82 14.00 6.01 -4.68
C PHE A 82 13.47 7.45 -4.58
N SER A 83 13.29 8.14 -5.71
CA SER A 83 12.69 9.48 -5.72
C SER A 83 11.22 9.47 -5.31
N PHE A 84 10.47 8.41 -5.64
CA PHE A 84 9.09 8.23 -5.20
C PHE A 84 9.01 8.13 -3.69
N GLU A 85 9.79 7.21 -3.11
CA GLU A 85 9.80 6.92 -1.68
C GLU A 85 10.25 8.14 -0.87
N LEU A 86 11.37 8.77 -1.26
CA LEU A 86 11.85 9.98 -0.58
C LEU A 86 10.88 11.15 -0.70
N GLY A 87 10.30 11.35 -1.88
CA GLY A 87 9.33 12.42 -2.10
C GLY A 87 8.07 12.20 -1.27
N LEU A 88 7.62 10.94 -1.16
CA LEU A 88 6.51 10.57 -0.30
C LEU A 88 6.85 10.88 1.15
N LEU A 89 7.97 10.38 1.69
CA LEU A 89 8.38 10.64 3.08
C LEU A 89 8.44 12.14 3.41
N VAL A 90 9.02 12.96 2.54
CA VAL A 90 9.12 14.41 2.75
C VAL A 90 7.73 15.08 2.76
N ALA A 91 6.80 14.62 1.92
CA ALA A 91 5.43 15.14 1.92
C ALA A 91 4.58 14.62 3.09
N PHE A 92 4.85 13.39 3.55
CA PHE A 92 4.01 12.66 4.47
C PHE A 92 4.35 12.88 5.94
N LEU A 93 5.64 12.78 6.28
CA LEU A 93 6.09 12.87 7.66
C LEU A 93 5.67 14.17 8.36
N PRO A 94 5.69 15.36 7.72
CA PRO A 94 5.22 16.58 8.36
C PRO A 94 3.72 16.55 8.69
N ILE A 95 2.91 15.90 7.84
CA ILE A 95 1.46 15.78 8.04
C ILE A 95 1.18 14.83 9.21
N ILE A 96 1.88 13.68 9.27
CA ILE A 96 1.77 12.72 10.36
C ILE A 96 2.19 13.37 11.68
N ALA A 97 3.36 14.01 11.70
CA ALA A 97 3.91 14.68 12.89
C ALA A 97 2.95 15.76 13.41
N TRP A 98 2.40 16.58 12.52
CA TRP A 98 1.44 17.62 12.88
C TRP A 98 0.10 17.06 13.38
N TRP A 99 -0.44 16.02 12.73
CA TRP A 99 -1.72 15.41 13.10
C TRP A 99 -1.68 14.68 14.44
N MET A 100 -0.58 13.95 14.67
CA MET A 100 -0.39 13.13 15.86
C MET A 100 0.26 13.90 17.02
N ASP A 101 0.74 15.12 16.76
CA ASP A 101 1.49 15.96 17.71
C ASP A 101 2.74 15.23 18.25
N ILE A 102 3.54 14.69 17.33
CA ILE A 102 4.74 13.90 17.64
C ILE A 102 5.96 14.44 16.88
N SER A 103 7.15 14.03 17.31
CA SER A 103 8.37 14.43 16.61
C SER A 103 8.45 13.83 15.20
N LEU A 104 9.26 14.43 14.31
CA LEU A 104 9.45 13.91 12.96
C LEU A 104 10.05 12.49 12.97
N LEU A 105 10.85 12.16 13.99
CA LEU A 105 11.43 10.83 14.17
C LEU A 105 10.37 9.81 14.59
N ASP A 106 9.48 10.18 15.50
CA ASP A 106 8.37 9.31 15.91
C ASP A 106 7.38 9.10 14.76
N ALA A 107 7.13 10.14 13.96
CA ALA A 107 6.35 10.02 12.73
C ALA A 107 7.01 9.06 11.72
N LEU A 108 8.34 9.10 11.59
CA LEU A 108 9.09 8.16 10.74
C LEU A 108 8.99 6.73 11.28
N LEU A 109 9.12 6.53 12.58
CA LEU A 109 8.95 5.21 13.21
C LEU A 109 7.53 4.67 13.02
N LEU A 110 6.52 5.53 13.13
CA LEU A 110 5.13 5.18 12.87
C LEU A 110 4.91 4.76 11.41
N ASP A 111 5.43 5.56 10.46
CA ASP A 111 5.34 5.29 9.03
C ASP A 111 6.02 3.96 8.65
N VAL A 112 7.26 3.74 9.12
CA VAL A 112 7.99 2.48 8.91
C VAL A 112 7.26 1.30 9.55
N SER A 113 6.64 1.49 10.73
CA SER A 113 5.85 0.44 11.37
C SER A 113 4.63 0.05 10.55
N PHE A 114 3.90 1.03 10.00
CA PHE A 114 2.79 0.76 9.08
C PHE A 114 3.28 0.10 7.79
N ALA A 115 4.36 0.58 7.18
CA ALA A 115 4.94 0.00 5.97
C ALA A 115 5.33 -1.48 6.18
N MET A 116 6.02 -1.78 7.28
CA MET A 116 6.41 -3.14 7.65
C MET A 116 5.18 -4.03 7.93
N PHE A 117 4.19 -3.50 8.66
CA PHE A 117 2.92 -4.21 8.88
C PHE A 117 2.25 -4.55 7.55
N TYR A 118 2.07 -3.57 6.66
CA TYR A 118 1.40 -3.77 5.36
C TYR A 118 2.20 -4.70 4.45
N LEU A 119 3.53 -4.70 4.52
CA LEU A 119 4.38 -5.64 3.78
C LEU A 119 4.11 -7.09 4.21
N VAL A 120 4.14 -7.36 5.52
CA VAL A 120 3.85 -8.69 6.08
C VAL A 120 2.39 -9.07 5.84
N TYR A 121 1.46 -8.15 6.06
CA TYR A 121 0.04 -8.34 5.85
C TYR A 121 -0.28 -8.66 4.38
N ALA A 122 0.30 -7.94 3.42
CA ALA A 122 0.14 -8.20 1.99
C ALA A 122 0.65 -9.58 1.59
N PHE A 123 1.79 -10.01 2.15
CA PHE A 123 2.29 -11.36 1.95
C PHE A 123 1.32 -12.42 2.47
N VAL A 124 0.86 -12.29 3.73
CA VAL A 124 -0.07 -13.23 4.36
C VAL A 124 -1.43 -13.26 3.64
N PHE A 125 -2.00 -12.10 3.31
CA PHE A 125 -3.26 -12.00 2.58
C PHE A 125 -3.16 -12.64 1.19
N THR A 126 -2.05 -12.39 0.48
CA THR A 126 -1.79 -13.01 -0.82
C THR A 126 -1.67 -14.52 -0.68
N TRP A 127 -0.96 -15.03 0.32
CA TRP A 127 -0.83 -16.46 0.60
C TRP A 127 -2.18 -17.12 0.89
N LEU A 128 -2.98 -16.53 1.79
CA LEU A 128 -4.31 -17.04 2.14
C LEU A 128 -5.24 -17.05 0.93
N CYS A 129 -5.28 -15.96 0.17
CA CYS A 129 -6.12 -15.86 -1.03
C CYS A 129 -5.68 -16.86 -2.10
N TRP A 130 -4.37 -17.06 -2.28
CA TRP A 130 -3.82 -18.04 -3.23
C TRP A 130 -4.12 -19.48 -2.82
N HIS A 131 -3.93 -19.84 -1.55
CA HIS A 131 -4.21 -21.17 -1.03
C HIS A 131 -5.72 -21.51 -1.15
N HIS A 132 -6.61 -20.58 -0.82
CA HIS A 132 -8.06 -20.80 -0.93
C HIS A 132 -8.56 -20.84 -2.38
N LEU A 133 -7.96 -20.07 -3.30
CA LEU A 133 -8.31 -20.14 -4.73
C LEU A 133 -7.83 -21.45 -5.38
N LEU A 134 -6.65 -21.97 -5.05
CA LEU A 134 -6.19 -23.24 -5.61
C LEU A 134 -7.14 -24.39 -5.24
N VAL A 135 -7.64 -24.43 -4.01
CA VAL A 135 -8.63 -25.44 -3.58
C VAL A 135 -9.96 -25.30 -4.34
N TYR A 136 -10.45 -24.08 -4.56
CA TYR A 136 -11.70 -23.86 -5.30
C TYR A 136 -11.59 -24.14 -6.80
N THR A 137 -10.47 -23.74 -7.42
CA THR A 137 -10.29 -23.95 -8.87
C THR A 137 -9.99 -25.42 -9.18
N TYR A 138 -9.19 -26.09 -8.35
CA TYR A 138 -8.86 -27.52 -8.53
C TYR A 138 -10.08 -28.43 -8.30
N ARG A 139 -10.97 -28.10 -7.34
CA ARG A 139 -12.21 -28.85 -7.07
C ARG A 139 -13.27 -28.70 -8.16
N SER A 140 -13.15 -27.70 -9.03
CA SER A 140 -14.07 -27.51 -10.18
C SER A 140 -13.62 -28.24 -11.45
N THR A 141 -12.40 -28.78 -11.46
CA THR A 141 -11.79 -29.53 -12.57
C THR A 141 -11.62 -31.03 -12.29
N GLU A 142 -12.19 -31.55 -11.21
CA GLU A 142 -12.42 -33.00 -11.12
C GLU A 142 -13.74 -33.30 -11.85
N PRO A 143 -13.73 -33.95 -13.03
CA PRO A 143 -14.92 -34.67 -13.44
C PRO A 143 -15.18 -35.70 -12.35
N ARG A 144 -16.41 -35.71 -11.80
CA ARG A 144 -16.92 -36.86 -11.05
C ARG A 144 -16.86 -38.05 -12.00
N LEU A 145 -15.75 -38.77 -11.99
CA LEU A 145 -15.71 -40.12 -12.49
C LEU A 145 -16.36 -40.99 -11.41
N LEU A 146 -17.36 -41.72 -11.89
CA LEU A 146 -18.22 -42.66 -11.19
C LEU A 146 -17.43 -43.68 -10.36
#